data_AF-A0A183I4V8-F1
#
_entry.id   AF-A0A183I4V8-F1
#
_cell.length_a   1.000
_cell.length_b   1.000
_cell.length_c   1.000
_cell.angle_alpha   90.00
_cell.angle_beta   90.00
_cell.angle_gamma   90.00
#
_symmetry.space_group_name_H-M   'P 1'
#
loop_
_entity.id
_entity.type
_entity.pdbx_description
1 polymer ?
#
loop_
_entity_poly.entity_id
_entity_poly.type
_entity_poly.pdbx_seq_one_letter_code
_entity_poly.pdbx_strand_id
1 'polypeptide(L)'
;MMDEVDITDHLPPGFFQTIRSAKWTERRDVMLALIEMLSQHPHINPKIKYNEIFAEFKLIITKDSNIVVVTLALRAITAFVKGLRKNFILLHILEKFKEKKASVKEAIVECLSVVAEHCDSTILIGPICEALEKTTNPNVKASIDQWIYCILCHYPRNAASIAFIKSIGQYLAKVKFSYIILYLTCLSNKNKVFF
;
A
#
# COMPACT_ATOMS: atom_id res chain seq x y z
N MET A 1 4.37 -20.60 -18.05
CA MET A 1 3.70 -19.51 -17.30
C MET A 1 2.89 -20.19 -16.22
N MET A 2 2.92 -19.72 -14.98
CA MET A 2 1.92 -20.15 -13.99
C MET A 2 0.59 -19.54 -14.40
N ASP A 3 -0.49 -20.31 -14.30
CA ASP A 3 -1.82 -19.84 -14.67
C ASP A 3 -2.31 -18.79 -13.67
N GLU A 4 -2.91 -17.72 -14.20
CA GLU A 4 -3.54 -16.68 -13.40
C GLU A 4 -4.87 -17.20 -12.82
N VAL A 5 -5.08 -17.02 -11.51
CA VAL A 5 -6.24 -17.59 -10.81
C VAL A 5 -7.30 -16.53 -10.53
N ASP A 6 -8.57 -16.86 -10.80
CA ASP A 6 -9.71 -16.12 -10.23
C ASP A 6 -9.90 -16.54 -8.78
N ILE A 7 -9.53 -15.67 -7.84
CA ILE A 7 -9.63 -15.95 -6.41
C ILE A 7 -11.06 -15.78 -5.87
N THR A 8 -12.01 -15.24 -6.65
CA THR A 8 -13.40 -15.11 -6.20
C THR A 8 -14.06 -16.47 -5.99
N ASP A 9 -13.68 -17.47 -6.78
CA ASP A 9 -14.11 -18.87 -6.64
C ASP A 9 -13.43 -19.59 -5.46
N HIS A 10 -12.42 -18.97 -4.87
CA HIS A 10 -11.58 -19.55 -3.80
C HIS A 10 -11.78 -18.83 -2.46
N LEU A 11 -12.71 -17.88 -2.36
CA LEU A 11 -12.97 -17.16 -1.12
C LEU A 11 -13.39 -18.14 0.00
N PRO A 12 -12.99 -17.87 1.26
CA PRO A 12 -13.48 -18.63 2.39
C PRO A 12 -15.02 -18.72 2.39
N PRO A 13 -15.62 -19.87 2.72
CA PRO A 13 -17.07 -20.02 2.75
C PRO A 13 -17.75 -18.93 3.59
N GLY A 14 -18.76 -18.27 3.01
CA GLY A 14 -19.48 -17.19 3.67
C GLY A 14 -18.65 -15.91 3.87
N PHE A 15 -17.55 -15.71 3.12
CA PHE A 15 -16.62 -14.59 3.28
C PHE A 15 -17.28 -13.24 3.59
N PHE A 16 -18.19 -12.77 2.73
CA PHE A 16 -18.85 -11.47 2.89
C PHE A 16 -19.77 -11.38 4.12
N GLN A 17 -20.37 -12.49 4.54
CA GLN A 17 -21.16 -12.53 5.76
C GLN A 17 -20.24 -12.45 6.99
N THR A 18 -19.19 -13.28 7.01
CA THR A 18 -18.30 -13.44 8.15
C THR A 18 -17.42 -12.20 8.37
N ILE A 19 -16.92 -11.57 7.30
CA ILE A 19 -16.11 -10.35 7.38
C ILE A 19 -16.91 -9.15 7.92
N ARG A 20 -18.24 -9.19 7.81
CA ARG A 20 -19.17 -8.18 8.35
C ARG A 20 -19.74 -8.56 9.72
N SER A 21 -19.31 -9.68 10.31
CA SER A 21 -19.80 -10.14 11.61
C SER A 21 -19.54 -9.13 12.73
N ALA A 22 -20.47 -9.04 13.69
CA ALA A 22 -20.27 -8.26 14.91
C ALA A 22 -19.13 -8.82 15.79
N LYS A 23 -18.86 -10.13 15.73
CA LYS A 23 -17.80 -10.78 16.51
C LYS A 23 -16.46 -10.60 15.81
N TRP A 24 -15.56 -9.85 16.45
CA TRP A 24 -14.23 -9.58 15.90
C TRP A 24 -13.39 -10.85 15.68
N THR A 25 -13.63 -11.91 16.47
CA THR A 25 -12.95 -13.20 16.31
C THR A 25 -13.33 -13.88 15.00
N GLU A 26 -14.61 -13.83 14.60
CA GLU A 26 -15.06 -14.36 13.30
C GLU A 26 -14.42 -13.58 12.14
N ARG A 27 -14.36 -12.24 12.25
CA ARG A 27 -13.66 -11.40 11.26
C ARG A 27 -12.16 -11.69 11.19
N ARG A 28 -11.51 -11.92 12.34
CA ARG A 28 -10.10 -12.32 12.41
C ARG A 28 -9.88 -13.67 11.71
N ASP A 29 -10.72 -14.65 12.01
CA ASP A 29 -10.54 -16.03 11.53
C ASP A 29 -10.76 -16.13 10.02
N VAL A 30 -11.76 -15.44 9.46
CA VAL A 30 -11.96 -15.38 8.01
C VAL A 30 -10.82 -14.62 7.30
N MET A 31 -10.26 -13.59 7.93
CA MET A 31 -9.11 -12.85 7.37
C MET A 31 -7.84 -13.71 7.36
N LEU A 32 -7.62 -14.52 8.40
CA LEU A 32 -6.52 -15.50 8.43
C LEU A 32 -6.69 -16.56 7.34
N ALA A 33 -7.89 -17.11 7.18
CA ALA A 33 -8.20 -18.06 6.10
C ALA A 33 -7.99 -17.45 4.71
N LEU A 34 -8.36 -16.17 4.53
CA LEU A 34 -8.13 -15.45 3.28
C LEU A 34 -6.63 -15.27 2.99
N ILE A 35 -5.83 -14.88 3.99
CA ILE A 35 -4.38 -14.72 3.83
C ILE A 35 -3.72 -16.04 3.44
N GLU A 36 -4.11 -17.13 4.09
CA GLU A 36 -3.62 -18.47 3.77
C GLU A 36 -3.97 -18.85 2.33
N MET A 37 -5.23 -18.66 1.91
CA MET A 37 -5.66 -18.92 0.54
C MET A 37 -4.85 -18.11 -0.48
N LEU A 38 -4.65 -16.80 -0.24
CA LEU A 38 -3.87 -15.95 -1.13
C LEU A 38 -2.41 -16.42 -1.25
N SER A 39 -1.83 -17.00 -0.20
CA SER A 39 -0.46 -17.53 -0.24
C SER A 39 -0.32 -18.74 -1.18
N GLN A 40 -1.41 -19.48 -1.41
CA GLN A 40 -1.46 -20.60 -2.35
C GLN A 40 -1.66 -20.14 -3.81
N HIS A 41 -2.02 -18.86 -4.02
CA HIS A 41 -2.31 -18.29 -5.34
C HIS A 41 -1.44 -17.04 -5.61
N PRO A 42 -0.13 -17.21 -5.88
CA PRO A 42 0.80 -16.08 -6.07
C PRO A 42 0.56 -15.29 -7.38
N HIS A 43 -0.30 -15.76 -8.28
CA HIS A 43 -0.64 -15.10 -9.55
C HIS A 43 -2.15 -14.93 -9.67
N ILE A 44 -2.65 -13.74 -9.35
CA ILE A 44 -4.08 -13.42 -9.35
C ILE A 44 -4.45 -12.82 -10.70
N ASN A 45 -5.55 -13.30 -11.29
CA ASN A 45 -6.03 -12.83 -12.58
C ASN A 45 -6.43 -11.34 -12.53
N PRO A 46 -5.72 -10.45 -13.25
CA PRO A 46 -5.94 -9.00 -13.19
C PRO A 46 -7.14 -8.53 -14.01
N LYS A 47 -7.81 -9.42 -14.76
CA LYS A 47 -9.01 -9.14 -15.57
C LYS A 47 -10.30 -9.24 -14.74
N ILE A 48 -10.25 -9.92 -13.61
CA ILE A 48 -11.39 -10.05 -12.69
C ILE A 48 -11.53 -8.79 -11.84
N LYS A 49 -12.78 -8.47 -11.46
CA LYS A 49 -13.10 -7.29 -10.64
C LYS A 49 -13.17 -7.68 -9.16
N TYR A 50 -12.19 -7.23 -8.38
CA TYR A 50 -12.12 -7.48 -6.93
C TYR A 50 -12.66 -6.32 -6.07
N ASN A 51 -13.39 -5.38 -6.67
CA ASN A 51 -13.79 -4.11 -6.01
C ASN A 51 -14.59 -4.33 -4.71
N GLU A 52 -15.44 -5.36 -4.66
CA GLU A 52 -16.23 -5.66 -3.46
C GLU A 52 -15.36 -6.09 -2.29
N ILE A 53 -14.33 -6.92 -2.54
CA ILE A 53 -13.36 -7.34 -1.53
C ILE A 53 -12.58 -6.13 -1.00
N PHE A 54 -12.09 -5.26 -1.90
CA PHE A 54 -11.39 -4.05 -1.49
C PHE A 54 -12.30 -3.04 -0.76
N ALA A 55 -13.61 -3.04 -1.03
CA ALA A 55 -14.57 -2.26 -0.27
C ALA A 55 -14.68 -2.74 1.18
N GLU A 56 -14.72 -4.05 1.42
CA GLU A 56 -14.69 -4.63 2.78
C GLU A 56 -13.38 -4.30 3.50
N PHE A 57 -12.23 -4.43 2.81
CA PHE A 57 -10.95 -4.04 3.40
C PHE A 57 -10.90 -2.57 3.77
N LYS A 58 -11.39 -1.68 2.90
CA LYS A 58 -11.51 -0.24 3.21
C LYS A 58 -12.35 -0.01 4.46
N LEU A 59 -13.51 -0.68 4.59
CA LEU A 59 -14.35 -0.56 5.78
C LEU A 59 -13.60 -1.03 7.03
N ILE A 60 -12.87 -2.14 6.97
CA ILE A 60 -12.11 -2.64 8.11
C ILE A 60 -10.99 -1.66 8.50
N ILE A 61 -10.16 -1.23 7.54
CA ILE A 61 -9.07 -0.29 7.80
C ILE A 61 -9.59 1.00 8.44
N THR A 62 -10.72 1.52 7.97
CA THR A 62 -11.23 2.84 8.39
C THR A 62 -12.13 2.80 9.62
N LYS A 63 -12.91 1.73 9.82
CA LYS A 63 -14.00 1.68 10.82
C LYS A 63 -13.91 0.54 11.83
N ASP A 64 -13.11 -0.51 11.61
CA ASP A 64 -13.04 -1.61 12.57
C ASP A 64 -12.40 -1.13 13.88
N SER A 65 -13.08 -1.38 15.00
CA SER A 65 -12.63 -1.02 16.34
C SER A 65 -11.56 -1.97 16.87
N ASN A 66 -11.44 -3.18 16.31
CA ASN A 66 -10.47 -4.16 16.74
C ASN A 66 -9.19 -4.09 15.91
N ILE A 67 -8.10 -3.68 16.58
CA ILE A 67 -6.84 -3.44 15.90
C ILE A 67 -6.19 -4.71 15.32
N VAL A 68 -6.49 -5.89 15.86
CA VAL A 68 -5.99 -7.16 15.32
C VAL A 68 -6.60 -7.43 13.95
N VAL A 69 -7.91 -7.19 13.79
CA VAL A 69 -8.60 -7.36 12.50
C VAL A 69 -8.05 -6.35 11.47
N VAL A 70 -7.80 -5.11 11.88
CA VAL A 70 -7.17 -4.08 11.04
C VAL A 70 -5.76 -4.52 10.58
N THR A 71 -4.93 -5.03 11.48
CA THR A 71 -3.59 -5.54 11.12
C THR A 71 -3.67 -6.70 10.13
N LEU A 72 -4.63 -7.61 10.30
CA LEU A 72 -4.83 -8.70 9.35
C LEU A 72 -5.34 -8.22 8.00
N ALA A 73 -6.21 -7.21 7.96
CA ALA A 73 -6.63 -6.60 6.69
C ALA A 73 -5.44 -5.98 5.94
N LEU A 74 -4.52 -5.30 6.63
CA LEU A 74 -3.28 -4.81 6.01
C LEU A 74 -2.46 -5.95 5.40
N ARG A 75 -2.31 -7.07 6.11
CA ARG A 75 -1.60 -8.25 5.61
C ARG A 75 -2.30 -8.93 4.43
N ALA A 76 -3.64 -9.00 4.45
CA ALA A 76 -4.42 -9.50 3.34
C ALA A 76 -4.25 -8.63 2.09
N ILE A 77 -4.28 -7.30 2.25
CA ILE A 77 -4.00 -6.36 1.16
C ILE A 77 -2.57 -6.57 0.64
N THR A 78 -1.58 -6.72 1.51
CA THR A 78 -0.20 -7.03 1.11
C THR A 78 -0.14 -8.28 0.22
N ALA A 79 -0.79 -9.37 0.62
CA ALA A 79 -0.83 -10.61 -0.16
C ALA A 79 -1.55 -10.41 -1.51
N PHE A 80 -2.68 -9.71 -1.52
CA PHE A 80 -3.39 -9.34 -2.74
C PHE A 80 -2.53 -8.54 -3.71
N VAL A 81 -1.81 -7.52 -3.21
CA VAL A 81 -0.97 -6.66 -4.06
C VAL A 81 0.21 -7.45 -4.63
N LYS A 82 0.79 -8.41 -3.89
CA LYS A 82 1.82 -9.32 -4.42
C LYS A 82 1.31 -10.13 -5.62
N GLY A 83 0.11 -10.69 -5.50
CA GLY A 83 -0.48 -11.53 -6.55
C GLY A 83 -1.08 -10.77 -7.72
N LEU A 84 -1.72 -9.63 -7.46
CA LEU A 84 -2.48 -8.83 -8.43
C LEU A 84 -1.64 -7.70 -9.06
N ARG A 85 -0.63 -7.21 -8.34
CA ARG A 85 0.20 -6.03 -8.70
C ARG A 85 -0.61 -4.76 -8.95
N LYS A 86 -1.74 -4.62 -8.25
CA LYS A 86 -2.60 -3.43 -8.25
C LYS A 86 -3.07 -3.14 -6.83
N ASN A 87 -3.28 -1.86 -6.52
CA ASN A 87 -3.86 -1.42 -5.26
C ASN A 87 -4.94 -0.36 -5.50
N PHE A 88 -6.03 -0.44 -4.75
CA PHE A 88 -7.21 0.43 -4.91
C PHE A 88 -7.50 1.33 -3.70
N ILE A 89 -6.78 1.13 -2.59
CA ILE A 89 -7.11 1.77 -1.31
C ILE A 89 -5.92 2.46 -0.64
N LEU A 90 -4.89 2.82 -1.42
CA LEU A 90 -3.66 3.46 -0.96
C LEU A 90 -3.90 4.64 -0.01
N LEU A 91 -4.80 5.55 -0.36
CA LEU A 91 -5.16 6.70 0.48
C LEU A 91 -5.53 6.29 1.91
N HIS A 92 -6.40 5.29 2.06
CA HIS A 92 -6.89 4.85 3.36
C HIS A 92 -5.81 4.13 4.18
N ILE A 93 -4.84 3.48 3.51
CA ILE A 93 -3.68 2.88 4.16
C ILE A 93 -2.75 3.99 4.69
N LEU A 94 -2.50 5.03 3.89
CA LEU A 94 -1.70 6.19 4.30
C LEU A 94 -2.33 6.93 5.50
N GLU A 95 -3.64 7.18 5.44
CA GLU A 95 -4.39 7.78 6.55
C GLU A 95 -4.35 6.92 7.82
N LYS A 96 -4.08 5.61 7.69
CA LYS A 96 -3.99 4.70 8.84
C LYS A 96 -2.74 4.89 9.69
N PHE A 97 -1.74 5.66 9.22
CA PHE A 97 -0.61 6.08 10.07
C PHE A 97 -1.01 6.86 11.32
N LYS A 98 -2.29 7.24 11.46
CA LYS A 98 -2.85 7.78 12.72
C LYS A 98 -2.76 6.80 13.90
N GLU A 99 -2.63 5.50 13.61
CA GLU A 99 -2.46 4.48 14.62
C GLU A 99 -1.08 4.56 15.30
N LYS A 100 -1.05 4.41 16.63
CA LYS A 100 0.18 4.57 17.42
C LYS A 100 0.88 3.23 17.69
N LYS A 101 0.13 2.13 17.71
CA LYS A 101 0.67 0.80 18.03
C LYS A 101 1.73 0.37 17.01
N ALA A 102 2.93 0.02 17.50
CA ALA A 102 4.08 -0.34 16.68
C ALA A 102 3.77 -1.48 15.68
N SER A 103 3.13 -2.55 16.15
CA SER A 103 2.75 -3.69 15.29
C SER A 103 1.85 -3.32 14.12
N VAL A 104 1.06 -2.24 14.25
CA VAL A 104 0.20 -1.76 13.16
C VAL A 104 1.00 -0.91 12.20
N LYS A 105 1.87 -0.04 12.72
CA LYS A 105 2.78 0.76 11.89
C LYS A 105 3.68 -0.13 11.03
N GLU A 106 4.20 -1.22 11.59
CA GLU A 106 4.96 -2.23 10.85
C GLU A 106 4.15 -2.82 9.70
N ALA A 107 2.92 -3.25 9.97
CA ALA A 107 2.03 -3.79 8.93
C ALA A 107 1.65 -2.74 7.86
N ILE A 108 1.49 -1.47 8.23
CA ILE A 108 1.25 -0.37 7.27
C ILE A 108 2.47 -0.21 6.37
N VAL A 109 3.67 -0.09 6.95
CA VAL A 109 4.91 0.11 6.19
C VAL A 109 5.19 -1.07 5.26
N GLU A 110 4.98 -2.30 5.73
CA GLU A 110 5.11 -3.50 4.91
C GLU A 110 4.15 -3.46 3.71
N CYS A 111 2.87 -3.19 3.97
CA CYS A 111 1.86 -3.10 2.92
C CYS A 111 2.19 -2.03 1.89
N LEU A 112 2.58 -0.83 2.34
CA LEU A 112 2.94 0.27 1.46
C LEU A 112 4.23 -0.01 0.67
N SER A 113 5.20 -0.72 1.25
CA SER A 113 6.43 -1.11 0.53
C SER A 113 6.12 -2.06 -0.62
N VAL A 114 5.24 -3.03 -0.40
CA VAL A 114 4.78 -3.97 -1.45
C VAL A 114 3.96 -3.25 -2.52
N VAL A 115 3.16 -2.25 -2.15
CA VAL A 115 2.49 -1.38 -3.12
C VAL A 115 3.50 -0.64 -3.98
N ALA A 116 4.51 -0.02 -3.37
CA ALA A 116 5.56 0.70 -4.08
C ALA A 116 6.38 -0.22 -5.02
N GLU A 117 6.60 -1.47 -4.61
CA GLU A 117 7.34 -2.46 -5.40
C GLU A 117 6.58 -2.94 -6.64
N HIS A 118 5.27 -3.16 -6.52
CA HIS A 118 4.48 -3.80 -7.58
C HIS A 118 3.62 -2.85 -8.42
N CYS A 119 3.29 -1.67 -7.91
CA CYS A 119 2.44 -0.70 -8.60
C CYS A 119 3.27 0.38 -9.30
N ASP A 120 2.78 0.85 -10.45
CA ASP A 120 3.42 1.96 -11.16
C ASP A 120 3.47 3.24 -10.31
N SER A 121 4.61 3.93 -10.29
CA SER A 121 4.77 5.14 -9.46
C SER A 121 3.77 6.26 -9.81
N THR A 122 3.32 6.37 -11.05
CA THR A 122 2.39 7.43 -11.48
C THR A 122 1.02 7.31 -10.84
N ILE A 123 0.52 6.08 -10.62
CA ILE A 123 -0.78 5.85 -9.96
C ILE A 123 -0.74 6.10 -8.45
N LEU A 124 0.46 6.16 -7.85
CA LEU A 124 0.63 6.46 -6.43
C LEU A 124 0.54 7.98 -6.14
N ILE A 125 0.80 8.83 -7.14
CA ILE A 125 0.91 10.29 -6.97
C ILE A 125 -0.37 10.87 -6.37
N GLY A 126 -1.52 10.61 -7.00
CA GLY A 126 -2.81 11.18 -6.58
C GLY A 126 -3.15 10.88 -5.12
N PRO A 127 -3.19 9.59 -4.71
CA PRO A 127 -3.47 9.23 -3.32
C PRO A 127 -2.46 9.77 -2.30
N ILE A 128 -1.16 9.85 -2.66
CA ILE A 128 -0.13 10.40 -1.76
C ILE A 128 -0.32 11.90 -1.57
N CYS A 129 -0.49 12.67 -2.66
CA CYS A 129 -0.72 14.11 -2.58
C CYS A 129 -1.99 14.39 -1.77
N GLU A 130 -3.08 13.67 -2.05
CA GLU A 130 -4.34 13.81 -1.33
C GLU A 130 -4.17 13.53 0.18
N ALA A 131 -3.45 12.48 0.56
CA ALA A 131 -3.16 12.17 1.97
C ALA A 131 -2.37 13.29 2.66
N LEU A 132 -1.35 13.83 1.99
CA LEU A 132 -0.47 14.87 2.50
C LEU A 132 -1.15 16.24 2.60
N GLU A 133 -2.08 16.54 1.69
CA GLU A 133 -2.89 17.76 1.71
C GLU A 133 -3.96 17.72 2.81
N LYS A 134 -4.62 16.58 2.98
CA LYS A 134 -5.73 16.44 3.95
C LYS A 134 -5.26 16.29 5.38
N THR A 135 -4.09 15.69 5.62
CA THR A 135 -3.66 15.38 6.98
C THR A 135 -3.23 16.63 7.76
N THR A 136 -3.95 16.93 8.84
CA THR A 136 -3.54 17.93 9.83
C THR A 136 -2.68 17.34 10.96
N ASN A 137 -2.54 16.01 11.01
CA ASN A 137 -1.76 15.32 12.04
C ASN A 137 -0.27 15.27 11.65
N PRO A 138 0.64 15.94 12.41
CA PRO A 138 2.06 15.97 12.08
C PRO A 138 2.72 14.58 12.08
N ASN A 139 2.25 13.65 12.92
CA ASN A 139 2.82 12.30 13.00
C ASN A 139 2.46 11.46 11.77
N VAL A 140 1.25 11.64 11.23
CA VAL A 140 0.84 11.00 9.97
C VAL A 140 1.70 11.51 8.83
N LYS A 141 1.85 12.83 8.73
CA LYS A 141 2.72 13.46 7.71
C LYS A 141 4.15 12.95 7.81
N ALA A 142 4.74 12.95 9.01
CA ALA A 142 6.10 12.46 9.22
C ALA A 142 6.28 10.98 8.85
N SER A 143 5.26 10.14 9.09
CA SER A 143 5.30 8.72 8.74
C SER A 143 5.21 8.51 7.23
N ILE A 144 4.35 9.26 6.53
CA ILE A 144 4.26 9.25 5.07
C ILE A 144 5.59 9.74 4.47
N ASP A 145 6.14 10.86 4.95
CA ASP A 145 7.43 11.40 4.52
C ASP A 145 8.58 10.41 4.74
N GLN A 146 8.56 9.67 5.86
CA GLN A 146 9.55 8.65 6.15
C GLN A 146 9.44 7.46 5.19
N TRP A 147 8.22 6.99 4.92
CA TRP A 147 8.00 5.91 3.96
C TRP A 147 8.42 6.33 2.54
N ILE A 148 8.04 7.53 2.08
CA ILE A 148 8.46 8.09 0.78
C ILE A 148 9.99 8.14 0.67
N TYR A 149 10.65 8.61 1.72
CA TYR A 149 12.11 8.63 1.77
C TYR A 149 12.69 7.21 1.60
N CYS A 150 12.15 6.23 2.34
CA CYS A 150 12.60 4.85 2.24
C CYS A 150 12.42 4.30 0.82
N ILE A 151 11.26 4.46 0.17
CA ILE A 151 11.06 3.94 -1.19
C ILE A 151 12.00 4.61 -2.19
N LEU A 152 12.25 5.93 -2.10
CA LEU A 152 13.17 6.63 -3.00
C LEU A 152 14.63 6.17 -2.84
N CYS A 153 15.03 5.77 -1.63
CA CYS A 153 16.36 5.20 -1.38
C CYS A 153 16.50 3.77 -1.94
N HIS A 154 15.42 2.99 -1.99
CA HIS A 154 15.45 1.59 -2.40
C HIS A 154 15.02 1.36 -3.85
N TYR A 155 14.33 2.32 -4.48
CA TYR A 155 13.98 2.24 -5.88
C TYR A 155 15.26 2.17 -6.73
N PRO A 156 15.35 1.24 -7.70
CA PRO A 156 16.40 1.34 -8.69
C PRO A 156 16.28 2.69 -9.38
N ARG A 157 17.42 3.28 -9.76
CA ARG A 157 17.54 4.70 -10.18
C ARG A 157 16.58 5.16 -11.29
N ASN A 158 15.89 4.25 -11.97
CA ASN A 158 14.92 4.46 -13.05
C ASN A 158 13.46 4.06 -12.71
N ALA A 159 13.16 3.57 -11.50
CA ALA A 159 11.81 3.13 -11.13
C ALA A 159 10.88 4.28 -10.71
N ALA A 160 11.42 5.36 -10.13
CA ALA A 160 10.63 6.55 -9.84
C ALA A 160 10.57 7.44 -11.08
N SER A 161 9.36 7.70 -11.60
CA SER A 161 9.19 8.66 -12.67
C SER A 161 9.59 10.08 -12.23
N ILE A 162 10.11 10.89 -13.15
CA ILE A 162 10.40 12.32 -12.88
C ILE A 162 9.14 13.05 -12.40
N ALA A 163 7.98 12.68 -12.94
CA ALA A 163 6.69 13.21 -12.53
C ALA A 163 6.40 12.92 -11.05
N PHE A 164 6.59 11.67 -10.59
CA PHE A 164 6.42 11.29 -9.18
C PHE A 164 7.29 12.13 -8.25
N ILE A 165 8.58 12.29 -8.59
CA ILE A 165 9.53 13.05 -7.77
C ILE A 165 9.14 14.53 -7.70
N LYS A 166 8.75 15.13 -8.84
CA LYS A 166 8.31 16.53 -8.89
C LYS A 166 7.05 16.77 -8.05
N SER A 167 6.04 15.90 -8.22
CA SER A 167 4.76 16.06 -7.52
C SER A 167 4.87 15.88 -6.01
N ILE A 168 5.74 14.97 -5.55
CA ILE A 168 5.89 14.69 -4.12
C ILE A 168 6.91 15.63 -3.46
N GLY A 169 7.90 16.11 -4.23
CA GLY A 169 8.97 16.97 -3.72
C GLY A 169 8.50 18.23 -3.01
N GLN A 170 7.33 18.78 -3.36
CA GLN A 170 6.76 19.96 -2.70
C GLN A 170 6.31 19.70 -1.25
N TYR A 171 6.00 18.46 -0.87
CA TYR A 171 5.49 18.13 0.46
C TYR A 171 6.57 17.69 1.45
N LEU A 172 7.74 17.27 0.93
CA LEU A 172 8.84 16.74 1.74
C LEU A 172 9.51 17.87 2.54
N ALA A 173 9.70 17.66 3.85
CA ALA A 173 10.33 18.65 4.72
C ALA A 173 11.73 19.08 4.21
N LYS A 174 12.08 20.38 4.34
CA LYS A 174 13.35 20.99 3.88
C LYS A 174 14.62 20.24 4.31
N VAL A 175 14.59 19.48 5.40
CA VAL A 175 15.76 18.72 5.92
C VAL A 175 16.02 17.42 5.13
N LYS A 176 15.04 16.92 4.36
CA LYS A 176 15.17 15.75 3.48
C LYS A 176 15.38 16.11 2.00
N PHE A 177 15.35 17.40 1.65
CA PHE A 177 15.57 17.92 0.29
C PHE A 177 16.95 17.60 -0.27
N SER A 178 17.98 17.53 0.57
CA SER A 178 19.36 17.20 0.19
C SER A 178 19.47 15.82 -0.47
N TYR A 179 18.63 14.85 -0.07
CA TYR A 179 18.63 13.50 -0.64
C TYR A 179 17.89 13.40 -1.97
N ILE A 180 16.81 14.17 -2.15
CA ILE A 180 16.14 14.31 -3.44
C ILE A 180 17.06 15.00 -4.43
N ILE A 181 17.79 16.03 -3.99
CA ILE A 181 18.83 16.68 -4.78
C ILE A 181 19.89 15.65 -5.16
N LEU A 182 20.43 14.85 -4.24
CA LEU A 182 21.38 13.75 -4.57
C LEU A 182 20.81 12.76 -5.61
N TYR A 183 19.55 12.34 -5.46
CA TYR A 183 18.88 11.43 -6.40
C TYR A 183 18.70 12.07 -7.79
N LEU A 184 18.24 13.32 -7.85
CA LEU A 184 18.05 14.10 -9.08
C LEU A 184 19.39 14.47 -9.76
N THR A 185 20.44 14.76 -8.99
CA THR A 185 21.78 15.05 -9.51
C THR A 185 22.41 13.80 -10.12
N CYS A 186 22.17 12.63 -9.52
CA CYS A 186 22.54 11.34 -10.11
C CYS A 186 21.77 11.01 -11.40
N LEU A 187 20.48 11.36 -11.48
CA LEU A 187 19.68 11.20 -12.69
C LEU A 187 20.14 12.13 -13.84
N SER A 188 20.41 13.40 -13.53
CA SER A 188 20.84 14.42 -14.49
C SER A 188 22.21 14.09 -15.13
N ASN A 189 23.13 13.50 -14.38
CA ASN A 189 24.45 13.10 -14.89
C ASN A 189 24.41 11.97 -15.93
N LYS A 190 23.30 11.24 -16.10
CA LYS A 190 23.14 10.27 -17.19
C LYS A 190 22.72 10.89 -18.53
N ASN A 191 22.07 12.05 -18.51
CA ASN A 191 21.70 12.77 -19.74
C ASN A 191 22.86 13.60 -20.33
N LYS A 192 24.05 13.53 -19.73
CA LYS A 192 25.29 14.15 -20.23
C LYS A 192 26.33 13.15 -20.75
N VAL A 193 25.99 11.85 -20.84
CA VAL A 193 26.87 10.83 -21.43
C VAL A 193 26.13 10.17 -22.61
N PHE A 194 25.92 10.96 -23.65
CA PHE A 194 25.77 10.55 -25.04
C PHE A 194 25.94 11.82 -25.89
N PHE A 195 27.20 12.21 -26.10
CA PHE A 195 27.78 12.77 -27.32
C PHE A 195 29.30 12.76 -27.14
#